data_AF-A0A1Z9HXS2-F1
#
_entry.id   AF-A0A1Z9HXS2-F1
#
_cell.length_a   1.000
_cell.length_b   1.000
_cell.length_c   1.000
_cell.angle_alpha   90.00
_cell.angle_beta   90.00
_cell.angle_gamma   90.00
#
_symmetry.space_group_name_H-M   'P 1'
#
loop_
_entity.id
_entity.type
_entity.pdbx_description
1 polymer ?
#
loop_
_entity_poly.entity_id
_entity_poly.type
_entity_poly.pdbx_seq_one_letter_code
_entity_poly.pdbx_strand_id
1 'polypeptide(L)'
;MSWLVVKLWIAKVWKFTKEYWQIPFLIIWSIAVWLFTRQNAQAAIDVLNAKKESYEKQVVLLKEKHNEEILKRDELIEKYNKTLDKIKKEYAKKNKDLDKEEKQRVKEIVAKSKGDPVVIRKKIEKAFGFTYVD
;
A
#
# COMPACT_ATOMS: atom_id res chain seq x y z
N MET A 1 -79.43 -5.40 -10.63
CA MET A 1 -79.55 -4.41 -9.52
C MET A 1 -78.28 -3.57 -9.29
N SER A 2 -77.07 -3.96 -9.71
CA SER A 2 -75.84 -3.16 -9.45
C SER A 2 -75.73 -1.89 -10.32
N TRP A 3 -76.27 -1.88 -11.54
CA TRP A 3 -76.09 -0.76 -12.48
C TRP A 3 -76.73 0.56 -12.01
N LEU A 4 -77.94 0.49 -11.45
CA LEU A 4 -78.65 1.67 -10.93
C LEU A 4 -77.94 2.24 -9.69
N VAL A 5 -77.40 1.37 -8.84
CA VAL A 5 -76.62 1.77 -7.65
C VAL A 5 -75.34 2.49 -8.07
N VAL A 6 -74.63 1.97 -9.09
CA VAL A 6 -73.44 2.61 -9.65
C VAL A 6 -73.77 3.99 -10.24
N LYS A 7 -74.87 4.10 -11.00
CA LYS A 7 -75.28 5.38 -11.60
C LYS A 7 -75.64 6.44 -10.55
N LEU A 8 -76.33 6.04 -9.48
CA LEU A 8 -76.66 6.92 -8.35
C LEU A 8 -75.41 7.34 -7.57
N TRP A 9 -74.46 6.42 -7.39
CA TRP A 9 -73.18 6.73 -6.78
C TRP A 9 -72.37 7.72 -7.61
N ILE A 10 -72.29 7.54 -8.92
CA ILE A 10 -71.59 8.46 -9.83
C ILE A 10 -72.23 9.85 -9.78
N ALA A 11 -73.56 9.95 -9.81
CA ALA A 11 -74.24 11.25 -9.71
C ALA A 11 -73.99 11.94 -8.36
N LYS A 12 -73.93 11.17 -7.28
CA LYS A 12 -73.64 11.67 -5.93
C LYS A 12 -72.18 12.11 -5.79
N VAL A 13 -71.24 11.33 -6.31
CA VAL A 13 -69.82 11.67 -6.41
C VAL A 13 -69.64 12.89 -7.29
N TRP A 14 -70.34 13.01 -8.42
CA TRP A 14 -70.27 14.18 -9.30
C TRP A 14 -70.73 15.47 -8.62
N LYS A 15 -71.84 15.40 -7.87
CA LYS A 15 -72.34 16.55 -7.11
C LYS A 15 -71.38 16.90 -5.96
N PHE A 16 -70.84 15.88 -5.28
CA PHE A 16 -69.84 16.06 -4.23
C PHE A 16 -68.52 16.64 -4.77
N THR A 17 -68.07 16.23 -5.96
CA THR A 17 -66.87 16.77 -6.60
C THR A 17 -67.05 18.23 -7.01
N LYS A 18 -68.27 18.66 -7.36
CA LYS A 18 -68.55 20.08 -7.61
C LYS A 18 -68.55 20.91 -6.33
N GLU A 19 -69.13 20.38 -5.25
CA GLU A 19 -69.27 21.07 -3.96
C GLU A 19 -67.95 21.09 -3.17
N TYR A 20 -67.21 19.99 -3.18
CA TYR A 20 -66.01 19.73 -2.39
C TYR A 20 -64.81 19.38 -3.26
N TRP A 21 -64.59 20.09 -4.37
CA TRP A 21 -63.49 19.84 -5.32
C TRP A 21 -62.10 19.81 -4.68
N GLN A 22 -61.95 20.48 -3.53
CA GLN A 22 -60.71 20.52 -2.74
C GLN A 22 -60.33 19.15 -2.16
N ILE A 23 -61.29 18.30 -1.79
CA ILE A 23 -61.04 16.98 -1.19
C ILE A 23 -60.41 15.99 -2.19
N PRO A 24 -60.98 15.74 -3.39
CA PRO A 24 -60.34 14.86 -4.37
C PRO A 24 -59.00 15.43 -4.85
N PHE A 25 -58.86 16.76 -4.93
CA PHE A 25 -57.58 17.39 -5.24
C PHE A 25 -56.50 17.08 -4.19
N LEU A 26 -56.83 17.18 -2.90
CA LEU A 26 -55.91 16.82 -1.81
C LEU A 26 -55.54 15.33 -1.83
N ILE A 27 -56.49 14.44 -2.14
CA ILE A 27 -56.23 13.00 -2.27
C ILE A 27 -55.26 12.73 -3.43
N ILE A 28 -55.53 13.30 -4.61
CA ILE A 28 -54.67 13.15 -5.79
C ILE A 28 -53.27 13.72 -5.50
N TRP A 29 -53.20 14.89 -4.86
CA TRP A 29 -51.93 15.50 -4.44
C TRP A 29 -51.15 14.59 -3.49
N SER A 30 -51.82 14.01 -2.50
CA SER A 30 -51.19 13.10 -1.52
C SER A 30 -50.65 11.84 -2.19
N ILE A 31 -51.38 11.27 -3.15
CA ILE A 31 -50.94 10.12 -3.94
C ILE A 31 -49.74 10.50 -4.81
N ALA A 32 -49.76 11.66 -5.46
CA ALA A 32 -48.66 12.16 -6.27
C ALA A 32 -47.38 12.32 -5.44
N VAL A 33 -47.46 13.01 -4.28
CA VAL A 33 -46.32 13.16 -3.36
C VAL A 33 -45.80 11.80 -2.92
N TRP A 34 -46.67 10.87 -2.52
CA TRP A 34 -46.25 9.53 -2.11
C TRP A 34 -45.51 8.77 -3.21
N LEU A 35 -45.98 8.83 -4.45
CA LEU A 35 -45.31 8.19 -5.60
C LEU A 35 -43.93 8.80 -5.86
N PHE A 36 -43.82 10.13 -5.87
CA PHE A 36 -42.55 10.83 -6.06
C PHE A 36 -41.56 10.55 -4.91
N THR A 37 -42.01 10.58 -3.67
CA THR A 37 -41.15 10.29 -2.50
C THR A 37 -40.65 8.85 -2.52
N ARG A 38 -41.49 7.88 -2.91
CA ARG A 38 -41.10 6.46 -2.97
C ARG A 38 -40.03 6.21 -4.04
N GLN A 39 -40.14 6.85 -5.20
CA GLN A 39 -39.13 6.73 -6.26
C GLN A 39 -37.78 7.33 -5.82
N ASN A 40 -37.81 8.51 -5.20
CA ASN A 40 -36.60 9.18 -4.70
C ASN A 40 -35.93 8.40 -3.57
N ALA A 41 -36.72 7.79 -2.68
CA ALA A 41 -36.20 6.97 -1.59
C ALA A 41 -35.46 5.73 -2.11
N GLN A 42 -36.00 5.05 -3.13
CA GLN A 42 -35.34 3.89 -3.72
C GLN A 42 -34.00 4.28 -4.38
N ALA A 43 -34.00 5.36 -5.18
CA ALA A 43 -32.78 5.86 -5.80
C ALA A 43 -31.70 6.24 -4.77
N ALA A 44 -32.10 6.86 -3.65
CA ALA A 44 -31.19 7.18 -2.56
C ALA A 44 -30.58 5.93 -1.90
N ILE A 45 -31.40 4.89 -1.70
CA ILE A 45 -30.94 3.59 -1.17
C ILE A 45 -29.96 2.93 -2.14
N ASP A 46 -30.25 2.93 -3.43
CA ASP A 46 -29.39 2.32 -4.45
C ASP A 46 -28.03 3.04 -4.52
N VAL A 47 -28.04 4.38 -4.47
CA VAL A 47 -26.79 5.17 -4.40
C VAL A 47 -26.01 4.88 -3.12
N LEU A 48 -26.68 4.74 -1.98
CA LEU A 48 -26.03 4.40 -0.71
C LEU A 48 -25.40 3.01 -0.76
N ASN A 49 -26.11 2.03 -1.32
CA ASN A 49 -25.62 0.66 -1.49
C ASN A 49 -24.42 0.61 -2.44
N ALA A 50 -24.50 1.30 -3.59
CA ALA A 50 -23.39 1.40 -4.54
C ALA A 50 -22.15 2.06 -3.91
N LYS A 51 -22.35 3.12 -3.10
CA LYS A 51 -21.26 3.74 -2.33
C LYS A 51 -20.66 2.76 -1.34
N LYS A 52 -21.50 2.06 -0.56
CA LYS A 52 -21.05 1.08 0.42
C LYS A 52 -20.22 -0.02 -0.22
N GLU A 53 -20.70 -0.60 -1.31
CA GLU A 53 -20.00 -1.64 -2.07
C GLU A 53 -18.66 -1.11 -2.64
N SER A 54 -18.66 0.11 -3.18
CA SER A 54 -17.43 0.75 -3.65
C SER A 54 -16.40 0.94 -2.52
N TYR A 55 -16.84 1.42 -1.36
CA TYR A 55 -15.98 1.58 -0.19
C TYR A 55 -15.44 0.24 0.31
N GLU A 56 -16.27 -0.80 0.36
CA GLU A 56 -15.83 -2.15 0.74
C GLU A 56 -14.76 -2.67 -0.22
N LYS A 57 -14.96 -2.51 -1.54
CA LYS A 57 -13.95 -2.87 -2.56
C LYS A 57 -12.66 -2.08 -2.39
N GLN A 58 -12.74 -0.77 -2.13
CA GLN A 58 -11.56 0.07 -1.90
C GLN A 58 -10.78 -0.38 -0.65
N VAL A 59 -11.48 -0.73 0.44
CA VAL A 59 -10.84 -1.24 1.66
C VAL A 59 -10.17 -2.59 1.43
N VAL A 60 -10.80 -3.49 0.69
CA VAL A 60 -10.20 -4.79 0.35
C VAL A 60 -8.94 -4.60 -0.49
N LEU A 61 -9.02 -3.80 -1.57
CA LEU A 61 -7.87 -3.50 -2.42
C LEU A 61 -6.73 -2.83 -1.65
N LEU A 62 -7.06 -1.90 -0.73
CA LEU A 62 -6.07 -1.23 0.09
C LEU A 62 -5.35 -2.22 1.02
N LYS A 63 -6.09 -3.15 1.64
CA LYS A 63 -5.51 -4.21 2.48
C LYS A 63 -4.63 -5.15 1.69
N GLU A 64 -5.06 -5.57 0.50
CA GLU A 64 -4.26 -6.40 -0.40
C GLU A 64 -2.97 -5.71 -0.80
N LYS A 65 -3.04 -4.43 -1.20
CA LYS A 65 -1.85 -3.64 -1.55
C LYS A 65 -0.92 -3.40 -0.38
N HIS A 66 -1.45 -3.18 0.81
CA HIS A 66 -0.62 -3.05 2.00
C HIS A 66 0.11 -4.37 2.34
N ASN A 67 -0.58 -5.51 2.23
CA ASN A 67 0.05 -6.81 2.43
C ASN A 67 1.13 -7.10 1.37
N GLU A 68 0.86 -6.81 0.10
CA GLU A 68 1.86 -6.92 -0.97
C GLU A 68 3.09 -6.03 -0.70
N GLU A 69 2.88 -4.81 -0.20
CA GLU A 69 3.95 -3.87 0.15
C GLU A 69 4.81 -4.40 1.29
N ILE A 70 4.19 -4.93 2.35
CA ILE A 70 4.92 -5.54 3.49
C ILE A 70 5.80 -6.69 3.00
N LEU A 71 5.24 -7.62 2.22
CA LEU A 71 5.99 -8.76 1.69
C LEU A 71 7.17 -8.31 0.83
N LYS A 72 6.96 -7.36 -0.09
CA LYS A 72 8.04 -6.81 -0.92
C LYS A 72 9.10 -6.11 -0.09
N ARG A 73 8.69 -5.37 0.95
CA ARG A 73 9.62 -4.70 1.85
C ARG A 73 10.47 -5.70 2.62
N ASP A 74 9.87 -6.77 3.14
CA ASP A 74 10.60 -7.81 3.87
C ASP A 74 11.58 -8.55 2.96
N GLU A 75 11.17 -8.90 1.73
CA GLU A 75 12.06 -9.48 0.73
C GLU A 75 13.24 -8.55 0.39
N LEU A 76 12.99 -7.25 0.26
CA LEU A 76 14.03 -6.26 -0.02
C LEU A 76 15.01 -6.14 1.15
N ILE A 77 14.52 -6.13 2.39
CA ILE A 77 15.36 -6.10 3.60
C ILE A 77 16.21 -7.37 3.67
N GLU A 78 15.64 -8.54 3.39
CA GLU A 78 16.38 -9.80 3.39
C GLU A 78 17.49 -9.80 2.31
N LYS A 79 17.17 -9.36 1.08
CA LYS A 79 18.15 -9.24 -0.02
C LYS A 79 19.25 -8.23 0.31
N TYR A 80 18.89 -7.11 0.92
CA TYR A 80 19.84 -6.11 1.38
C TYR A 80 20.80 -6.69 2.41
N ASN A 81 20.28 -7.36 3.44
CA ASN A 81 21.07 -7.98 4.49
C ASN A 81 22.00 -9.08 3.95
N LYS A 82 21.50 -9.93 3.03
CA LYS A 82 22.33 -10.96 2.36
C LYS A 82 23.46 -10.34 1.56
N THR A 83 23.18 -9.27 0.81
CA THR A 83 24.19 -8.54 0.03
C THR A 83 25.24 -7.93 0.94
N LEU A 84 24.81 -7.29 2.03
CA LEU A 84 25.70 -6.66 3.00
C LEU A 84 26.59 -7.67 3.73
N ASP A 85 26.04 -8.83 4.10
CA ASP A 85 26.80 -9.93 4.70
C ASP A 85 27.84 -10.50 3.71
N LYS A 86 27.47 -10.63 2.43
CA LYS A 86 28.40 -11.05 1.38
C LYS A 86 29.56 -10.06 1.22
N ILE A 87 29.26 -8.77 1.16
CA ILE A 87 30.28 -7.71 1.09
C ILE A 87 31.22 -7.77 2.31
N LYS A 88 30.67 -7.90 3.53
CA LYS A 88 31.46 -8.03 4.75
C LYS A 88 32.38 -9.26 4.72
N LYS A 89 31.87 -10.40 4.27
CA LYS A 89 32.66 -11.65 4.13
C LYS A 89 33.77 -11.50 3.10
N GLU A 90 33.48 -10.92 1.94
CA GLU A 90 34.48 -10.66 0.90
C GLU A 90 35.56 -9.70 1.39
N TYR A 91 35.18 -8.63 2.08
CA TYR A 91 36.13 -7.69 2.66
C TYR A 91 36.99 -8.33 3.75
N ALA A 92 36.39 -9.09 4.66
CA ALA A 92 37.13 -9.82 5.70
C ALA A 92 38.10 -10.85 5.11
N LYS A 93 37.71 -11.52 4.02
CA LYS A 93 38.60 -12.44 3.29
C LYS A 93 39.76 -11.69 2.64
N LYS A 94 39.48 -10.60 1.91
CA LYS A 94 40.51 -9.75 1.30
C LYS A 94 41.50 -9.21 2.33
N ASN A 95 41.02 -8.73 3.49
CA ASN A 95 41.91 -8.27 4.56
C ASN A 95 42.79 -9.38 5.13
N LYS A 96 42.25 -10.59 5.29
CA LYS A 96 43.06 -11.75 5.73
C LYS A 96 44.11 -12.15 4.69
N ASP A 97 43.76 -12.08 3.42
CA ASP A 97 44.67 -12.42 2.32
C ASP A 97 45.77 -11.34 2.19
N LEU A 98 45.43 -10.05 2.35
CA LEU A 98 46.39 -8.94 2.43
C LEU A 98 47.37 -9.12 3.61
N ASP A 99 46.88 -9.39 4.83
CA ASP A 99 47.73 -9.61 6.01
C ASP A 99 48.71 -10.78 5.80
N LYS A 100 48.27 -11.86 5.12
CA LYS A 100 49.15 -12.96 4.74
C LYS A 100 50.21 -12.54 3.72
N GLU A 101 49.81 -11.80 2.69
CA GLU A 101 50.73 -11.31 1.65
C GLU A 101 51.78 -10.34 2.23
N GLU A 102 51.37 -9.44 3.11
CA GLU A 102 52.25 -8.52 3.82
C GLU A 102 53.25 -9.29 4.69
N LYS A 103 52.79 -10.26 5.49
CA LYS A 103 53.67 -11.15 6.28
C LYS A 103 54.67 -11.91 5.41
N GLN A 104 54.24 -12.36 4.24
CA GLN A 104 55.10 -13.09 3.31
C GLN A 104 56.15 -12.17 2.68
N ARG A 105 55.77 -10.95 2.27
CA ARG A 105 56.71 -9.91 1.82
C ARG A 105 57.74 -9.56 2.88
N VAL A 106 57.33 -9.39 4.14
CA VAL A 106 58.25 -9.13 5.25
C VAL A 106 59.24 -10.30 5.40
N LYS A 107 58.77 -11.55 5.39
CA LYS A 107 59.65 -12.74 5.43
C LYS A 107 60.65 -12.78 4.28
N GLU A 108 60.22 -12.45 3.05
CA GLU A 108 61.11 -12.38 1.90
C GLU A 108 62.19 -11.29 2.04
N ILE A 109 61.81 -10.10 2.54
CA ILE A 109 62.75 -9.00 2.78
C ILE A 109 63.79 -9.41 3.82
N VAL A 110 63.38 -10.10 4.89
CA VAL A 110 64.28 -10.62 5.93
C VAL A 110 65.23 -11.67 5.35
N ALA A 111 64.72 -12.65 4.61
CA ALA A 111 65.52 -13.71 3.99
C ALA A 111 66.55 -13.15 2.99
N LYS A 112 66.13 -12.23 2.10
CA LYS A 112 67.00 -11.58 1.10
C LYS A 112 68.03 -10.64 1.72
N SER A 113 67.91 -10.30 3.01
CA SER A 113 68.81 -9.38 3.70
C SER A 113 69.78 -10.08 4.66
N LYS A 114 69.81 -11.42 4.67
CA LYS A 114 70.76 -12.26 5.43
C LYS A 114 70.84 -11.91 6.94
N GLY A 115 69.76 -11.38 7.51
CA GLY A 115 69.69 -11.04 8.94
C GLY A 115 70.29 -9.70 9.35
N ASP A 116 70.73 -8.84 8.41
CA ASP A 116 71.25 -7.51 8.76
C ASP A 116 70.10 -6.54 9.14
N PRO A 117 70.01 -6.09 10.40
CA PRO A 117 68.89 -5.29 10.90
C PRO A 117 68.72 -3.94 10.19
N VAL A 118 69.83 -3.31 9.78
CA VAL A 118 69.83 -1.98 9.16
C VAL A 118 69.31 -2.05 7.73
N VAL A 119 69.71 -3.10 7.00
CA VAL A 119 69.28 -3.35 5.62
C VAL A 119 67.81 -3.79 5.56
N ILE A 120 67.35 -4.56 6.55
CA ILE A 120 65.95 -4.95 6.69
C ILE A 120 65.08 -3.70 6.90
N ARG A 121 65.47 -2.81 7.82
CA ARG A 121 64.72 -1.59 8.14
C ARG A 121 64.52 -0.71 6.89
N LYS A 122 65.60 -0.37 6.18
CA LYS A 122 65.57 0.43 4.94
C LYS A 122 64.70 -0.20 3.84
N LYS A 123 64.72 -1.53 3.69
CA LYS A 123 63.93 -2.21 2.66
C LYS A 123 62.44 -2.27 3.01
N ILE A 124 62.09 -2.43 4.30
CA ILE A 124 60.71 -2.41 4.77
C ILE A 124 60.12 -1.01 4.60
N GLU A 125 60.82 0.04 5.05
CA GLU A 125 60.38 1.44 4.89
C GLU A 125 60.11 1.79 3.42
N LYS A 126 61.00 1.37 2.52
CA LYS A 126 60.85 1.59 1.08
C LYS A 126 59.71 0.79 0.45
N ALA A 127 59.46 -0.44 0.93
CA ALA A 127 58.42 -1.32 0.37
C ALA A 127 57.01 -0.93 0.80
N PHE A 128 56.86 -0.35 1.99
CA PHE A 128 55.58 -0.02 2.59
C PHE A 128 55.33 1.50 2.75
N GLY A 129 56.32 2.34 2.45
CA GLY A 129 56.15 3.79 2.35
C GLY A 129 56.03 4.53 3.68
N PHE A 130 56.54 3.96 4.78
CA PHE A 130 56.55 4.60 6.10
C PHE A 130 57.97 4.88 6.58
N THR A 131 58.11 5.89 7.44
CA THR A 131 59.36 6.23 8.14
C THR A 131 59.34 5.72 9.56
N TYR A 132 60.36 4.98 9.98
CA TYR A 132 60.53 4.56 11.36
C TYR A 132 60.90 5.78 12.23
N VAL A 133 60.17 5.98 13.33
CA VAL A 133 60.48 6.98 14.36
C VAL A 133 60.89 6.18 15.60
N ASP A 134 62.09 6.44 16.12
CA ASP A 134 62.64 5.81 17.34
C ASP A 134 61.78 6.13 18.57
#